data_AF-A0A7G9NUY4-F1
#
_entry.id   AF-A0A7G9NUY4-F1
#
_cell.length_a   1.000
_cell.length_b   1.000
_cell.length_c   1.000
_cell.angle_alpha   90.00
_cell.angle_beta   90.00
_cell.angle_gamma   90.00
#
_symmetry.space_group_name_H-M   'P 1'
#
loop_
_entity.id
_entity.type
_entity.pdbx_description
1 polymer ?
#
loop_
_entity_poly.entity_id
_entity_poly.type
_entity_poly.pdbx_seq_one_letter_code
_entity_poly.pdbx_strand_id
1 'polypeptide(L)'
;MADLASMVQSALDAHAAGQPVDLVRSQQWLQVRQRYAELSVNLIVNGHESLAKRVDREYQALREALRKAVESSSGHNVVDDYALWEAVTEFQFTVGHLERLHQRIEDNAHIQPAKQLPKPPVANDPPKRSWTQEDLDEAIREYKAKRATSYQRILSMLDNPKAPPSAKRAARKQARETFGRNVIARALGVKSAKMVSQSQPWIAMSKELGLPRRAGKQTGAGRPKRVGEQFALEEASMEADDTNDHAAADASLLREEREETLRRIRALAESETPEAKSSAKAIYDRYEAGEMTDDQVRQTVVMLMNSAGTDLS
;
A
#
# COMPACT_ATOMS: atom_id res chain seq x y z
N MET A 1 16.59 -9.10 25.10
CA MET A 1 15.67 -8.35 25.99
C MET A 1 14.47 -9.24 26.27
N ALA A 2 13.86 -9.19 27.45
CA ALA A 2 12.67 -10.00 27.73
C ALA A 2 11.51 -9.59 26.82
N ASP A 3 10.81 -10.57 26.24
CA ASP A 3 9.62 -10.40 25.41
C ASP A 3 8.50 -9.75 26.22
N LEU A 4 7.80 -8.76 25.65
CA LEU A 4 6.70 -8.06 26.32
C LEU A 4 5.58 -9.03 26.75
N ALA A 5 5.30 -10.08 25.98
CA ALA A 5 4.35 -11.13 26.35
C ALA A 5 4.84 -11.92 27.56
N SER A 6 6.13 -12.28 27.60
CA SER A 6 6.75 -12.94 28.75
C SER A 6 6.72 -12.07 30.01
N MET A 7 6.88 -10.74 29.87
CA MET A 7 6.79 -9.79 30.97
C MET A 7 5.36 -9.69 31.52
N VAL A 8 4.35 -9.70 30.65
CA VAL A 8 2.94 -9.72 31.06
C VAL A 8 2.61 -11.02 31.79
N GLN A 9 3.00 -12.17 31.23
CA GLN A 9 2.77 -13.47 31.88
C GLN A 9 3.46 -13.54 33.24
N SER A 10 4.74 -13.14 33.32
CA SER A 10 5.49 -13.13 34.58
C SER A 10 4.89 -12.19 35.62
N ALA A 11 4.36 -11.03 35.22
CA ALA A 11 3.69 -10.12 36.13
C ALA A 11 2.41 -10.76 36.68
N LEU A 12 1.63 -11.42 35.82
CA LEU A 12 0.38 -12.08 36.24
C LEU A 12 0.66 -13.30 37.13
N ASP A 13 1.64 -14.13 36.79
CA ASP A 13 2.01 -15.31 37.58
C ASP A 13 2.55 -14.93 38.97
N ALA A 14 3.36 -13.87 39.05
CA ALA A 14 3.87 -13.36 40.32
C ALA A 14 2.74 -12.86 41.25
N HIS A 15 1.59 -12.52 40.67
CA HIS A 15 0.45 -11.96 41.38
C HIS A 15 -0.80 -12.86 41.36
N ALA A 16 -0.71 -14.09 40.83
CA ALA A 16 -1.82 -15.04 40.76
C ALA A 16 -2.35 -15.48 42.14
N ALA A 17 -1.57 -15.25 43.20
CA ALA A 17 -1.97 -15.49 44.60
C ALA A 17 -2.27 -14.20 45.39
N GLY A 18 -2.11 -13.02 44.78
CA GLY A 18 -2.26 -11.71 45.42
C GLY A 18 -3.50 -10.94 44.97
N GLN A 19 -3.76 -9.78 45.57
CA GLN A 19 -4.86 -8.93 45.10
C GLN A 19 -4.48 -8.26 43.77
N PRO A 20 -5.40 -8.15 42.80
CA PRO A 20 -5.17 -7.44 41.53
C PRO A 20 -4.65 -6.00 41.69
N VAL A 21 -4.96 -5.35 42.82
CA VAL A 21 -4.44 -4.02 43.19
C VAL A 21 -2.91 -4.03 43.31
N ASP A 22 -2.34 -5.09 43.86
CA ASP A 22 -0.90 -5.22 44.07
C ASP A 22 -0.18 -5.41 42.74
N LEU A 23 -0.79 -6.13 41.79
CA LEU A 23 -0.29 -6.28 40.42
C LEU A 23 -0.18 -4.93 39.72
N VAL A 24 -1.25 -4.12 39.74
CA VAL A 24 -1.27 -2.81 39.04
C VAL A 24 -0.24 -1.84 39.62
N ARG A 25 0.09 -1.98 40.91
CA ARG A 25 1.11 -1.18 41.61
C ARG A 25 2.51 -1.78 41.54
N SER A 26 2.64 -3.01 41.05
CA SER A 26 3.92 -3.71 41.00
C SER A 26 4.91 -3.03 40.05
N GLN A 27 6.19 -3.13 40.38
CA GLN A 27 7.27 -2.66 39.51
C GLN A 27 7.28 -3.41 38.16
N GLN A 28 6.88 -4.68 38.15
CA GLN A 28 6.77 -5.49 36.94
C GLN A 28 5.72 -4.94 35.97
N TRP A 29 4.55 -4.55 36.49
CA TRP A 29 3.51 -3.93 35.66
C TRP A 29 3.94 -2.57 35.11
N LEU A 30 4.64 -1.75 35.90
CA LEU A 30 5.22 -0.49 35.41
C LEU A 30 6.19 -0.71 34.23
N GLN A 31 7.01 -1.77 34.29
CA GLN A 31 7.90 -2.14 33.18
C GLN A 31 7.12 -2.58 31.93
N VAL A 32 6.04 -3.35 32.08
CA VAL A 32 5.13 -3.70 30.97
C VAL A 32 4.57 -2.43 30.30
N ARG A 33 4.11 -1.46 31.09
CA ARG A 33 3.57 -0.19 30.55
C ARG A 33 4.60 0.59 29.74
N GLN A 34 5.83 0.67 30.26
CA GLN A 34 6.93 1.37 29.59
C GLN A 34 7.26 0.69 28.25
N ARG A 35 7.38 -0.64 28.25
CA ARG A 35 7.68 -1.41 27.04
C ARG A 35 6.59 -1.34 25.98
N TYR A 36 5.32 -1.37 26.39
CA TYR A 36 4.20 -1.15 25.49
C TYR A 36 4.27 0.24 24.83
N ALA A 37 4.60 1.30 25.59
CA ALA A 37 4.72 2.64 25.04
C ALA A 37 5.86 2.74 24.01
N GLU A 38 7.03 2.14 24.30
CA GLU A 38 8.15 2.05 23.37
C GLU A 38 7.74 1.31 22.08
N LEU A 39 7.05 0.17 22.21
CA LEU A 39 6.57 -0.63 21.08
C LEU A 39 5.58 0.14 20.21
N SER A 40 4.60 0.82 20.81
CA SER A 40 3.58 1.60 20.08
C SER A 40 4.24 2.74 19.27
N VAL A 41 5.16 3.49 19.87
CA VAL A 41 5.93 4.53 19.18
C VAL A 41 6.75 3.94 18.02
N ASN A 42 7.45 2.83 18.25
CA ASN A 42 8.23 2.16 17.20
C ASN A 42 7.35 1.70 16.02
N LEU A 43 6.15 1.18 16.28
CA LEU A 43 5.23 0.78 15.21
C LEU A 43 4.75 1.98 14.39
N ILE A 44 4.47 3.11 15.03
CA ILE A 44 4.05 4.34 14.34
C ILE A 44 5.19 4.90 13.49
N VAL A 45 6.40 5.03 14.05
CA VAL A 45 7.58 5.57 13.34
C VAL A 45 7.95 4.74 12.11
N ASN A 46 7.73 3.41 12.16
CA ASN A 46 8.00 2.51 11.03
C ASN A 46 6.84 2.39 10.02
N GLY A 47 5.78 3.20 10.15
CA GLY A 47 4.64 3.20 9.23
C GLY A 47 3.67 2.02 9.40
N HIS A 48 3.70 1.35 10.56
CA HIS A 48 2.82 0.22 10.90
C HIS A 48 1.60 0.67 11.72
N GLU A 49 0.90 1.71 11.28
CA GLU A 49 -0.19 2.35 12.03
C GLU A 49 -1.38 1.42 12.33
N SER A 50 -1.74 0.55 11.39
CA SER A 50 -2.83 -0.42 11.60
C SER A 50 -2.51 -1.43 12.69
N LEU A 51 -1.23 -1.78 12.82
CA LEU A 51 -0.72 -2.70 13.81
C LEU A 51 -0.63 -2.03 15.18
N ALA A 52 -0.15 -0.78 15.23
CA ALA A 52 -0.17 0.03 16.45
C ALA A 52 -1.60 0.18 17.02
N LYS A 53 -2.59 0.51 16.18
CA LYS A 53 -4.00 0.60 16.58
C LYS A 53 -4.54 -0.72 17.15
N ARG A 54 -4.14 -1.86 16.59
CA ARG A 54 -4.55 -3.18 17.10
C ARG A 54 -3.97 -3.44 18.49
N VAL A 55 -2.68 -3.18 18.67
CA VAL A 55 -1.96 -3.34 19.95
C VAL A 55 -2.54 -2.43 21.01
N ASP A 56 -2.85 -1.18 20.65
CA ASP A 56 -3.48 -0.23 21.56
C ASP A 56 -4.86 -0.71 22.02
N ARG A 57 -5.71 -1.18 21.10
CA ARG A 57 -7.05 -1.69 21.44
C ARG A 57 -6.97 -2.86 22.42
N GLU A 58 -6.10 -3.83 22.16
CA GLU A 58 -5.96 -5.02 23.00
C GLU A 58 -5.32 -4.70 24.36
N TYR A 59 -4.38 -3.75 24.41
CA TYR A 59 -3.84 -3.25 25.66
C TYR A 59 -4.89 -2.49 26.50
N GLN A 60 -5.77 -1.70 25.87
CA GLN A 60 -6.87 -1.05 26.58
C GLN A 60 -7.88 -2.07 27.13
N ALA A 61 -8.18 -3.13 26.37
CA ALA A 61 -9.04 -4.22 26.82
C ALA A 61 -8.45 -4.91 28.06
N LEU A 62 -7.14 -5.22 28.04
CA LEU A 62 -6.42 -5.76 29.19
C LEU A 62 -6.49 -4.82 30.40
N ARG A 63 -6.30 -3.52 30.19
CA ARG A 63 -6.37 -2.51 31.27
C ARG A 63 -7.78 -2.39 31.86
N GLU A 64 -8.81 -2.49 31.04
CA GLU A 64 -10.20 -2.45 31.49
C GLU A 64 -10.56 -3.71 32.28
N ALA A 65 -10.13 -4.88 31.82
CA ALA A 65 -10.32 -6.14 32.54
C ALA A 65 -9.62 -6.13 33.91
N LEU A 66 -8.38 -5.63 33.97
CA LEU A 66 -7.66 -5.43 35.25
C LEU A 66 -8.39 -4.46 36.18
N ARG A 67 -8.97 -3.38 35.64
CA ARG A 67 -9.74 -2.44 36.45
C ARG A 67 -10.99 -3.11 37.05
N LYS A 68 -11.75 -3.86 36.25
CA LYS A 68 -12.93 -4.60 36.72
C LYS A 68 -12.56 -5.62 37.79
N ALA A 69 -11.48 -6.38 37.60
CA ALA A 69 -10.98 -7.30 38.61
C ALA A 69 -10.61 -6.61 39.93
N VAL A 70 -10.02 -5.41 39.88
CA VAL A 70 -9.73 -4.58 41.05
C VAL A 70 -11.01 -4.10 41.75
N GLU A 71 -12.01 -3.64 40.99
CA GLU A 71 -13.30 -3.16 41.53
C GLU A 71 -14.10 -4.30 42.19
N SER A 72 -14.07 -5.50 41.59
CA SER A 72 -14.73 -6.71 42.08
C SER A 72 -14.00 -7.40 43.22
N SER A 73 -12.77 -7.02 43.57
CA SER A 73 -12.01 -7.62 44.69
C SER A 73 -12.65 -7.39 46.08
N SER A 74 -13.75 -6.61 46.15
CA SER A 74 -14.61 -6.49 47.33
C SER A 74 -15.62 -7.65 47.50
N GLY A 75 -15.77 -8.51 46.48
CA GLY A 75 -16.53 -9.76 46.52
C GLY A 75 -16.20 -10.62 45.29
N HIS A 76 -15.47 -11.73 45.47
CA HIS A 76 -14.98 -12.58 44.38
C HIS A 76 -16.08 -12.93 43.36
N ASN A 77 -15.94 -12.40 42.14
CA ASN A 77 -16.82 -12.71 41.01
C ASN A 77 -16.03 -13.48 39.95
N VAL A 78 -16.35 -14.76 39.80
CA VAL A 78 -15.69 -15.70 38.86
C VAL A 78 -15.74 -15.20 37.41
N VAL A 79 -16.76 -14.41 37.05
CA VAL A 79 -16.93 -13.85 35.71
C VAL A 79 -15.82 -12.83 35.39
N ASP A 80 -15.41 -12.04 36.38
CA ASP A 80 -14.39 -11.00 36.20
C ASP A 80 -12.98 -11.60 36.09
N ASP A 81 -12.73 -12.70 36.80
CA ASP A 81 -11.48 -13.47 36.70
C ASP A 81 -11.34 -14.12 35.30
N TYR A 82 -12.44 -14.62 34.74
CA TYR A 82 -12.44 -15.18 33.38
C TYR A 82 -12.18 -14.11 32.31
N ALA A 83 -12.83 -12.95 32.41
CA ALA A 83 -12.63 -11.83 31.49
C ALA A 83 -11.18 -11.29 31.54
N LEU A 84 -10.57 -11.28 32.72
CA LEU A 84 -9.15 -10.94 32.87
C LEU A 84 -8.25 -11.96 32.16
N TRP A 85 -8.51 -13.25 32.36
CA TRP A 85 -7.72 -14.32 31.72
C TRP A 85 -7.81 -14.28 30.18
N GLU A 86 -9.01 -14.04 29.63
CA GLU A 86 -9.24 -13.90 28.20
C GLU A 86 -8.46 -12.69 27.62
N ALA A 87 -8.57 -11.52 28.26
CA ALA A 87 -7.87 -10.32 27.82
C ALA A 87 -6.34 -10.45 27.88
N VAL A 88 -5.81 -11.15 28.89
CA VAL A 88 -4.39 -11.48 28.99
C VAL A 88 -3.95 -12.35 27.82
N THR A 89 -4.72 -13.41 27.54
CA THR A 89 -4.39 -14.39 26.50
C THR A 89 -4.38 -13.74 25.12
N GLU A 90 -5.35 -12.88 24.83
CA GLU A 90 -5.40 -12.13 23.57
C GLU A 90 -4.21 -11.17 23.41
N PHE A 91 -3.89 -10.42 24.47
CA PHE A 91 -2.75 -9.49 24.44
C PHE A 91 -1.43 -10.23 24.19
N GLN A 92 -1.21 -11.37 24.86
CA GLN A 92 -0.02 -12.18 24.67
C GLN A 92 0.08 -12.75 23.26
N PHE A 93 -1.04 -13.22 22.69
CA PHE A 93 -1.06 -13.76 21.34
C PHE A 93 -0.62 -12.72 20.31
N THR A 94 -1.11 -11.48 20.44
CA THR A 94 -0.75 -10.39 19.53
C THR A 94 0.69 -9.94 19.73
N VAL A 95 1.15 -9.74 20.97
CA VAL A 95 2.55 -9.37 21.23
C VAL A 95 3.50 -10.45 20.69
N GLY A 96 3.23 -11.73 20.97
CA GLY A 96 4.02 -12.83 20.42
C GLY A 96 3.92 -12.97 18.89
N HIS A 97 2.87 -12.45 18.25
CA HIS A 97 2.81 -12.35 16.79
C HIS A 97 3.73 -11.25 16.25
N LEU A 98 3.79 -10.10 16.94
CA LEU A 98 4.67 -8.97 16.57
C LEU A 98 6.13 -9.34 16.66
N GLU A 99 6.52 -10.04 17.72
CA GLU A 99 7.92 -10.45 17.88
C GLU A 99 8.33 -11.45 16.80
N ARG A 100 7.46 -12.40 16.45
CA ARG A 100 7.68 -13.30 15.30
C ARG A 100 7.81 -12.54 13.98
N LEU A 101 7.07 -11.44 13.80
CA LEU A 101 7.21 -10.57 12.64
C LEU A 101 8.54 -9.81 12.69
N HIS A 102 8.93 -9.28 13.85
CA HIS A 102 10.19 -8.57 14.03
C HIS A 102 11.38 -9.48 13.73
N GLN A 103 11.39 -10.69 14.30
CA GLN A 103 12.43 -11.69 14.04
C GLN A 103 12.49 -12.02 12.54
N ARG A 104 11.35 -12.21 11.88
CA ARG A 104 11.33 -12.41 10.42
C ARG A 104 11.88 -11.21 9.65
N ILE A 105 11.64 -9.99 10.11
CA ILE A 105 12.17 -8.78 9.47
C ILE A 105 13.69 -8.72 9.66
N GLU A 106 14.20 -8.99 10.86
CA GLU A 106 15.65 -9.05 11.15
C GLU A 106 16.35 -10.16 10.36
N ASP A 107 15.77 -11.37 10.35
CA ASP A 107 16.27 -12.50 9.56
C ASP A 107 16.31 -12.15 8.06
N ASN A 108 15.31 -11.40 7.58
CA ASN A 108 15.27 -10.91 6.21
C ASN A 108 16.14 -9.67 5.96
N ALA A 109 16.52 -8.91 7.00
CA ALA A 109 17.38 -7.73 6.87
C ALA A 109 18.82 -8.12 6.53
N HIS A 110 19.24 -9.33 6.92
CA HIS A 110 20.52 -9.91 6.51
C HIS A 110 20.54 -10.40 5.06
N ILE A 111 19.38 -10.52 4.42
CA ILE A 111 19.30 -10.77 2.98
C ILE A 111 19.70 -9.46 2.29
N GLN A 112 20.96 -9.41 1.83
CA GLN A 112 21.48 -8.25 1.12
C GLN A 112 20.47 -7.79 0.05
N PRO A 113 20.18 -6.49 -0.05
CA PRO A 113 19.25 -5.99 -1.05
C PRO A 113 19.67 -6.54 -2.41
N ALA A 114 18.76 -7.21 -3.09
CA ALA A 114 19.00 -8.02 -4.30
C ALA A 114 19.67 -7.28 -5.49
N LYS A 115 20.06 -6.01 -5.31
CA LYS A 115 20.96 -5.27 -6.20
C LYS A 115 22.36 -5.87 -6.32
N GLN A 116 22.85 -6.62 -5.33
CA GLN A 116 24.22 -7.17 -5.34
C GLN A 116 24.31 -8.65 -5.70
N LEU A 117 23.19 -9.38 -5.77
CA LEU A 117 23.23 -10.75 -6.27
C LEU A 117 23.53 -10.72 -7.78
N PRO A 118 24.55 -11.44 -8.27
CA PRO A 118 24.76 -11.60 -9.69
C PRO A 118 23.46 -12.16 -10.27
N LYS A 119 22.86 -11.44 -11.22
CA LYS A 119 21.66 -11.93 -11.90
C LYS A 119 22.00 -13.35 -12.39
N PRO A 120 21.22 -14.37 -12.00
CA PRO A 120 21.46 -15.71 -12.51
C PRO A 120 21.54 -15.60 -14.04
N PRO A 121 22.53 -16.25 -14.69
CA PRO A 121 22.70 -16.16 -16.13
C PRO A 121 21.35 -16.47 -16.77
N VAL A 122 20.82 -15.50 -17.52
CA VAL A 122 19.48 -15.61 -18.11
C VAL A 122 19.52 -16.82 -19.02
N ALA A 123 18.87 -17.90 -18.61
CA ALA A 123 18.94 -19.19 -19.25
C ALA A 123 18.63 -19.06 -20.75
N ASN A 124 19.60 -19.39 -21.60
CA ASN A 124 19.46 -19.67 -23.03
C ASN A 124 18.49 -18.79 -23.83
N ASP A 125 18.45 -17.48 -23.56
CA ASP A 125 17.71 -16.56 -24.43
C ASP A 125 18.38 -16.61 -25.83
N PRO A 126 17.61 -16.76 -26.92
CA PRO A 126 18.18 -16.81 -28.27
C PRO A 126 18.93 -15.50 -28.58
N PRO A 127 20.01 -15.55 -29.37
CA PRO A 127 20.80 -14.38 -29.69
C PRO A 127 19.91 -13.30 -30.34
N LYS A 128 20.10 -12.05 -29.91
CA LYS A 128 19.31 -10.93 -30.41
C LYS A 128 19.63 -10.68 -31.88
N ARG A 129 18.65 -10.87 -32.77
CA ARG A 129 18.79 -10.60 -34.22
C ARG A 129 18.07 -9.33 -34.63
N SER A 130 18.51 -8.73 -35.73
CA SER A 130 17.72 -7.71 -36.45
C SER A 130 16.54 -8.40 -37.12
N TRP A 131 15.37 -7.79 -37.01
CA TRP A 131 14.13 -8.27 -37.60
C TRP A 131 13.60 -7.21 -38.56
N THR A 132 13.10 -7.63 -39.71
CA THR A 132 12.15 -6.81 -40.47
C THR A 132 10.76 -6.97 -39.86
N GLN A 133 9.82 -6.05 -40.14
CA GLN A 133 8.48 -6.14 -39.57
C GLN A 133 7.71 -7.36 -40.13
N GLU A 134 7.90 -7.69 -41.41
CA GLU A 134 7.27 -8.83 -42.06
C GLU A 134 7.77 -10.16 -41.48
N ASP A 135 9.09 -10.32 -41.33
CA ASP A 135 9.67 -11.51 -40.69
C ASP A 135 9.17 -11.66 -39.25
N LEU A 136 9.10 -10.55 -38.51
CA LEU A 136 8.64 -10.56 -37.13
C LEU A 136 7.17 -10.97 -37.03
N ASP A 137 6.33 -10.46 -37.93
CA ASP A 137 4.92 -10.81 -38.00
C ASP A 137 4.73 -12.31 -38.29
N GLU A 138 5.49 -12.88 -39.24
CA GLU A 138 5.46 -14.31 -39.53
C GLU A 138 5.93 -15.15 -38.33
N ALA A 139 7.03 -14.77 -37.71
CA ALA A 139 7.53 -15.47 -36.54
C ALA A 139 6.58 -15.40 -35.33
N ILE A 140 5.82 -14.32 -35.18
CA ILE A 140 4.77 -14.22 -34.15
C ILE A 140 3.60 -15.15 -34.47
N ARG A 141 3.23 -15.32 -35.76
CA ARG A 141 2.24 -16.33 -36.18
C ARG A 141 2.72 -17.73 -35.87
N GLU A 142 3.97 -18.07 -36.20
CA GLU A 142 4.57 -19.35 -35.84
C GLU A 142 4.62 -19.55 -34.32
N TYR A 143 4.95 -18.51 -33.55
CA TYR A 143 4.99 -18.57 -32.09
C TYR A 143 3.61 -18.91 -31.51
N LYS A 144 2.55 -18.29 -32.05
CA LYS A 144 1.14 -18.60 -31.73
C LYS A 144 0.81 -20.04 -32.12
N ALA A 145 1.16 -20.47 -33.35
CA ALA A 145 0.89 -21.80 -33.87
C ALA A 145 1.54 -22.92 -33.03
N LYS A 146 2.83 -22.77 -32.68
CA LYS A 146 3.56 -23.70 -31.80
C LYS A 146 2.93 -23.85 -30.41
N ARG A 147 2.11 -22.88 -29.99
CA ARG A 147 1.42 -22.85 -28.68
C ARG A 147 -0.10 -22.81 -28.82
N ALA A 148 -0.64 -23.25 -29.95
CA ALA A 148 -2.07 -23.15 -30.25
C ALA A 148 -2.94 -23.84 -29.18
N THR A 149 -2.50 -24.98 -28.63
CA THR A 149 -3.22 -25.70 -27.56
C THR A 149 -3.32 -24.88 -26.27
N SER A 150 -2.22 -24.25 -25.84
CA SER A 150 -2.23 -23.35 -24.68
C SER A 150 -3.05 -22.10 -24.95
N TYR A 151 -2.98 -21.58 -26.17
CA TYR A 151 -3.73 -20.40 -26.60
C TYR A 151 -5.24 -20.64 -26.51
N GLN A 152 -5.71 -21.74 -27.13
CA GLN A 152 -7.13 -22.13 -27.12
C GLN A 152 -7.64 -22.43 -25.72
N ARG A 153 -6.84 -23.09 -24.88
CA ARG A 153 -7.21 -23.35 -23.48
C ARG A 153 -7.44 -22.06 -22.71
N ILE A 154 -6.54 -21.08 -22.84
CA ILE A 154 -6.67 -19.78 -22.18
C ILE A 154 -7.90 -19.05 -22.72
N LEU A 155 -8.10 -19.01 -24.04
CA LEU A 155 -9.30 -18.41 -24.62
C LEU A 155 -10.59 -19.06 -24.13
N SER A 156 -10.68 -20.39 -24.14
CA SER A 156 -11.86 -21.10 -23.63
C SER A 156 -12.20 -20.76 -22.17
N MET A 157 -11.18 -20.49 -21.34
CA MET A 157 -11.38 -20.07 -19.94
C MET A 157 -11.83 -18.62 -19.83
N LEU A 158 -11.36 -17.74 -20.72
CA LEU A 158 -11.72 -16.32 -20.74
C LEU A 158 -13.13 -16.11 -21.30
N ASP A 159 -13.48 -16.84 -22.36
CA ASP A 159 -14.76 -16.74 -23.07
C ASP A 159 -15.90 -17.47 -22.35
N ASN A 160 -15.60 -18.43 -21.47
CA ASN A 160 -16.63 -19.14 -20.72
C ASN A 160 -17.38 -18.18 -19.77
N PRO A 161 -18.69 -17.95 -19.97
CA PRO A 161 -19.47 -17.05 -19.12
C PRO A 161 -19.64 -17.59 -17.71
N LYS A 162 -19.59 -18.93 -17.53
CA LYS A 162 -19.75 -19.61 -16.25
C LYS A 162 -18.45 -19.72 -15.44
N ALA A 163 -17.31 -19.34 -16.01
CA ALA A 163 -16.04 -19.44 -15.30
C ALA A 163 -15.95 -18.40 -14.16
N PRO A 164 -15.52 -18.80 -12.95
CA PRO A 164 -15.45 -17.88 -11.82
C PRO A 164 -14.40 -16.77 -12.07
N PRO A 165 -14.56 -15.57 -11.48
CA PRO A 165 -13.65 -14.44 -11.68
C PRO A 165 -12.18 -14.75 -11.35
N SER A 166 -11.95 -15.59 -10.34
CA SER A 166 -10.61 -16.06 -9.96
C SER A 166 -9.94 -16.87 -11.07
N ALA A 167 -10.68 -17.75 -11.75
CA ALA A 167 -10.18 -18.53 -12.88
C ALA A 167 -9.85 -17.63 -14.07
N LYS A 168 -10.69 -16.64 -14.38
CA LYS A 168 -10.41 -15.65 -15.44
C LYS A 168 -9.16 -14.83 -15.13
N ARG A 169 -8.96 -14.42 -13.87
CA ARG A 169 -7.76 -13.71 -13.42
C ARG A 169 -6.49 -14.57 -13.58
N ALA A 170 -6.57 -15.84 -13.20
CA ALA A 170 -5.48 -16.79 -13.40
C ALA A 170 -5.17 -17.01 -14.89
N ALA A 171 -6.19 -17.15 -15.74
CA ALA A 171 -6.03 -17.28 -17.19
C ALA A 171 -5.36 -16.04 -17.81
N ARG A 172 -5.75 -14.82 -17.41
CA ARG A 172 -5.08 -13.57 -17.84
C ARG A 172 -3.62 -13.51 -17.39
N LYS A 173 -3.31 -13.98 -16.17
CA LYS A 173 -1.94 -14.06 -15.68
C LYS A 173 -1.10 -15.01 -16.54
N GLN A 174 -1.62 -16.20 -16.81
CA GLN A 174 -0.98 -17.18 -17.69
C GLN A 174 -0.81 -16.67 -19.13
N ALA A 175 -1.81 -15.96 -19.65
CA ALA A 175 -1.76 -15.31 -20.96
C ALA A 175 -0.61 -14.29 -21.02
N ARG A 176 -0.44 -13.48 -19.97
CA ARG A 176 0.63 -12.49 -19.88
C ARG A 176 2.02 -13.12 -19.76
N GLU A 177 2.13 -14.24 -19.06
CA GLU A 177 3.37 -15.00 -18.89
C GLU A 177 3.80 -15.72 -20.17
N THR A 178 2.85 -16.12 -21.03
CA THR A 178 3.14 -16.91 -22.23
C THR A 178 3.17 -16.08 -23.52
N PHE A 179 2.24 -15.13 -23.65
CA PHE A 179 1.99 -14.32 -24.85
C PHE A 179 2.20 -12.81 -24.60
N GLY A 180 2.75 -12.43 -23.45
CA GLY A 180 3.09 -11.05 -23.15
C GLY A 180 4.15 -10.49 -24.12
N ARG A 181 4.07 -9.19 -24.40
CA ARG A 181 4.98 -8.47 -25.31
C ARG A 181 6.46 -8.77 -25.05
N ASN A 182 6.89 -8.69 -23.79
CA ASN A 182 8.28 -8.90 -23.40
C ASN A 182 8.68 -10.39 -23.41
N VAL A 183 7.71 -11.29 -23.31
CA VAL A 183 7.96 -12.74 -23.37
C VAL A 183 8.24 -13.13 -24.81
N ILE A 184 7.37 -12.71 -25.74
CA ILE A 184 7.55 -12.94 -27.17
C ILE A 184 8.85 -12.28 -27.67
N ALA A 185 9.13 -11.04 -27.24
CA ALA A 185 10.37 -10.36 -27.61
C ALA A 185 11.62 -11.13 -27.18
N ARG A 186 11.63 -11.73 -25.98
CA ARG A 186 12.74 -12.57 -25.51
C ARG A 186 12.82 -13.88 -26.28
N ALA A 187 11.69 -14.58 -26.39
CA ALA A 187 11.63 -15.88 -27.06
C ALA A 187 11.98 -15.86 -28.55
N LEU A 188 11.79 -14.72 -29.22
CA LEU A 188 12.16 -14.51 -30.62
C LEU A 188 13.51 -13.76 -30.79
N GLY A 189 14.19 -13.39 -29.70
CA GLY A 189 15.45 -12.64 -29.77
C GLY A 189 15.29 -11.27 -30.44
N VAL A 190 14.18 -10.56 -30.19
CA VAL A 190 13.90 -9.22 -30.73
C VAL A 190 14.63 -8.18 -29.89
N LYS A 191 15.42 -7.29 -30.52
CA LYS A 191 16.18 -6.23 -29.82
C LYS A 191 15.28 -5.28 -29.03
N SER A 192 14.08 -4.98 -29.54
CA SER A 192 13.13 -4.06 -28.90
C SER A 192 11.73 -4.64 -28.83
N ALA A 193 11.18 -4.75 -27.62
CA ALA A 193 9.80 -5.15 -27.40
C ALA A 193 8.78 -4.19 -28.04
N LYS A 194 9.20 -2.96 -28.41
CA LYS A 194 8.36 -1.99 -29.12
C LYS A 194 7.93 -2.51 -30.50
N MET A 195 8.80 -3.23 -31.21
CA MET A 195 8.49 -3.81 -32.52
C MET A 195 7.38 -4.87 -32.42
N VAL A 196 7.41 -5.69 -31.35
CA VAL A 196 6.34 -6.66 -31.07
C VAL A 196 5.00 -5.95 -30.83
N SER A 197 4.98 -4.79 -30.17
CA SER A 197 3.73 -4.04 -29.97
C SER A 197 3.16 -3.37 -31.23
N GLN A 198 3.97 -3.21 -32.27
CA GLN A 198 3.58 -2.65 -33.57
C GLN A 198 3.12 -3.74 -34.55
N SER A 199 3.51 -5.00 -34.31
CA SER A 199 3.10 -6.18 -35.09
C SER A 199 1.59 -6.41 -35.06
N GLN A 200 0.96 -6.49 -36.22
CA GLN A 200 -0.49 -6.73 -36.34
C GLN A 200 -0.91 -8.09 -35.74
N PRO A 201 -0.20 -9.21 -36.01
CA PRO A 201 -0.46 -10.50 -35.35
C PRO A 201 -0.47 -10.42 -33.83
N TRP A 202 0.47 -9.67 -33.23
CA TRP A 202 0.50 -9.52 -31.77
C TRP A 202 -0.66 -8.67 -31.26
N ILE A 203 -1.03 -7.59 -31.96
CA ILE A 203 -2.16 -6.74 -31.59
C ILE A 203 -3.45 -7.57 -31.57
N ALA A 204 -3.72 -8.35 -32.61
CA ALA A 204 -4.88 -9.25 -32.67
C ALA A 204 -4.89 -10.26 -31.50
N MET A 205 -3.75 -10.92 -31.28
CA MET A 205 -3.58 -11.87 -30.18
C MET A 205 -3.79 -11.24 -28.79
N SER A 206 -3.29 -10.02 -28.59
CA SER A 206 -3.45 -9.29 -27.33
C SER A 206 -4.90 -8.88 -27.07
N LYS A 207 -5.64 -8.54 -28.13
CA LYS A 207 -7.07 -8.21 -28.07
C LYS A 207 -7.89 -9.46 -27.70
N GLU A 208 -7.65 -10.57 -28.40
CA GLU A 208 -8.27 -11.87 -28.13
C GLU A 208 -8.04 -12.31 -26.66
N LEU A 209 -6.82 -12.17 -26.15
CA LEU A 209 -6.47 -12.59 -24.78
C LEU A 209 -6.81 -11.56 -23.69
N GLY A 210 -7.37 -10.40 -24.04
CA GLY A 210 -7.63 -9.30 -23.09
C GLY A 210 -6.35 -8.80 -22.39
N LEU A 211 -5.20 -8.84 -23.07
CA LEU A 211 -3.96 -8.33 -22.53
C LEU A 211 -3.96 -6.80 -22.68
N PRO A 212 -3.84 -6.04 -21.57
CA PRO A 212 -3.85 -4.59 -21.67
C PRO A 212 -2.64 -4.16 -22.48
N ARG A 213 -2.90 -3.49 -23.61
CA ARG A 213 -1.86 -2.68 -24.22
C ARG A 213 -1.50 -1.65 -23.16
N ARG A 214 -0.23 -1.57 -22.79
CA ARG A 214 0.31 -0.31 -22.29
C ARG A 214 0.23 0.67 -23.47
N ALA A 215 -0.98 1.12 -23.80
CA ALA A 215 -1.18 2.46 -24.30
C ALA A 215 -0.39 3.31 -23.31
N GLY A 216 0.62 4.04 -23.79
CA GLY A 216 1.46 4.85 -22.92
C GLY A 216 0.55 5.57 -21.93
N LYS A 217 0.85 5.47 -20.63
CA LYS A 217 0.04 6.04 -19.54
C LYS A 217 -0.61 7.34 -20.04
N GLN A 218 -1.90 7.30 -20.34
CA GLN A 218 -2.70 8.50 -20.12
C GLN A 218 -2.75 8.58 -18.60
N THR A 219 -1.97 9.51 -18.06
CA THR A 219 -1.95 9.96 -16.68
C THR A 219 -3.38 10.31 -16.25
N GLY A 220 -4.11 9.35 -15.70
CA GLY A 220 -5.50 9.51 -15.30
C GLY A 220 -5.72 8.83 -13.97
N ALA A 221 -5.80 9.66 -12.94
CA ALA A 221 -5.95 9.33 -11.54
C ALA A 221 -7.37 8.80 -11.19
N GLY A 222 -7.52 7.51 -10.89
CA GLY A 222 -8.66 6.99 -10.12
C GLY A 222 -8.49 7.21 -8.61
N ARG A 223 -9.33 8.07 -8.02
CA ARG A 223 -9.51 8.63 -6.61
C ARG A 223 -9.11 7.77 -5.39
N PRO A 224 -9.05 8.19 -4.08
CA PRO A 224 -9.48 7.45 -2.87
C PRO A 224 -10.77 7.88 -2.24
N LYS A 225 -11.39 6.84 -1.68
CA LYS A 225 -12.41 6.83 -0.63
C LYS A 225 -12.15 7.94 0.38
N ARG A 226 -13.17 8.78 0.52
CA ARG A 226 -13.29 9.93 1.40
C ARG A 226 -14.41 9.57 2.36
N VAL A 227 -14.18 9.70 3.65
CA VAL A 227 -15.22 9.80 4.67
C VAL A 227 -14.85 11.09 5.41
N GLY A 228 -15.68 12.13 5.43
CA GLY A 228 -16.94 12.09 6.17
C GLY A 228 -17.90 13.25 5.87
N GLU A 229 -18.15 13.56 4.60
CA GLU A 229 -19.36 14.32 4.21
C GLU A 229 -20.27 13.54 3.23
N GLN A 230 -19.90 12.30 2.87
CA GLN A 230 -20.76 11.40 2.10
C GLN A 230 -21.56 10.41 2.95
N PHE A 231 -21.46 10.40 4.28
CA PHE A 231 -22.22 9.43 5.11
C PHE A 231 -23.75 9.51 4.92
N ALA A 232 -24.30 10.66 4.52
CA ALA A 232 -25.73 10.82 4.21
C ALA A 232 -26.10 10.55 2.72
N LEU A 233 -25.11 10.36 1.85
CA LEU A 233 -25.29 10.02 0.42
C LEU A 233 -24.77 8.60 0.07
N GLU A 234 -23.87 8.02 0.88
CA GLU A 234 -23.34 6.66 0.79
C GLU A 234 -24.36 5.61 1.25
N GLU A 235 -25.23 5.92 2.21
CA GLU A 235 -26.33 5.02 2.57
C GLU A 235 -27.33 4.85 1.39
N ALA A 236 -27.45 5.86 0.53
CA ALA A 236 -28.23 5.81 -0.71
C ALA A 236 -27.44 5.23 -1.92
N SER A 237 -26.14 4.97 -1.79
CA SER A 237 -25.26 4.45 -2.85
C SER A 237 -24.72 3.05 -2.56
N MET A 238 -24.78 2.57 -1.31
CA MET A 238 -24.34 1.22 -0.90
C MET A 238 -25.28 0.09 -1.35
N GLU A 239 -26.44 0.43 -1.92
CA GLU A 239 -27.28 -0.54 -2.65
C GLU A 239 -26.82 -0.79 -4.09
N ALA A 240 -25.77 -0.12 -4.59
CA ALA A 240 -25.27 -0.29 -5.95
C ALA A 240 -23.92 -1.05 -6.03
N ASP A 241 -23.89 -2.06 -6.90
CA ASP A 241 -22.91 -3.15 -6.99
C ASP A 241 -21.40 -2.80 -7.14
N ASP A 242 -20.62 -3.74 -6.59
CA ASP A 242 -19.23 -3.71 -6.14
C ASP A 242 -18.16 -3.75 -7.26
N THR A 243 -17.94 -2.65 -7.99
CA THR A 243 -16.95 -2.60 -9.09
C THR A 243 -16.19 -1.27 -9.24
N ASN A 244 -15.38 -0.80 -8.27
CA ASN A 244 -14.34 0.22 -8.60
C ASN A 244 -13.24 0.51 -7.56
N ASP A 245 -12.52 -0.50 -7.08
CA ASP A 245 -11.36 -0.32 -6.18
C ASP A 245 -10.17 0.47 -6.78
N HIS A 246 -10.13 0.71 -8.09
CA HIS A 246 -9.07 1.50 -8.74
C HIS A 246 -9.33 3.00 -8.74
N ALA A 247 -10.58 3.42 -8.53
CA ALA A 247 -10.91 4.80 -8.23
C ALA A 247 -10.66 5.12 -6.75
N ALA A 248 -9.91 4.26 -6.03
CA ALA A 248 -9.59 4.42 -4.61
C ALA A 248 -8.08 4.66 -4.23
N ALA A 249 -7.10 4.73 -5.16
CA ALA A 249 -5.70 5.12 -4.89
C ALA A 249 -5.18 6.51 -5.37
N ASP A 250 -5.72 7.15 -6.41
CA ASP A 250 -5.05 8.25 -7.15
C ASP A 250 -5.48 9.69 -6.78
N ALA A 251 -6.60 9.90 -6.11
CA ALA A 251 -6.93 11.18 -5.45
C ALA A 251 -6.40 11.38 -4.02
N SER A 252 -5.64 10.46 -3.43
CA SER A 252 -4.86 10.74 -2.22
C SER A 252 -3.66 11.51 -2.70
N LEU A 253 -3.02 10.99 -3.74
CA LEU A 253 -1.92 11.63 -4.43
C LEU A 253 -2.31 13.03 -4.93
N LEU A 254 -3.47 13.22 -5.59
CA LEU A 254 -3.94 14.56 -5.98
C LEU A 254 -4.29 15.49 -4.80
N ARG A 255 -4.64 14.95 -3.62
CA ARG A 255 -4.88 15.78 -2.43
C ARG A 255 -3.58 16.23 -1.77
N GLU A 256 -2.61 15.33 -1.66
CA GLU A 256 -1.28 15.63 -1.13
C GLU A 256 -0.59 16.71 -1.99
N GLU A 257 -0.66 16.59 -3.32
CA GLU A 257 -0.10 17.60 -4.23
C GLU A 257 -0.80 18.95 -4.09
N ARG A 258 -2.13 18.96 -3.96
CA ARG A 258 -2.92 20.18 -3.77
C ARG A 258 -2.66 20.86 -2.43
N GLU A 259 -2.49 20.08 -1.36
CA GLU A 259 -2.13 20.60 -0.04
C GLU A 259 -0.72 21.20 -0.05
N GLU A 260 0.22 20.59 -0.78
CA GLU A 260 1.56 21.16 -0.97
C GLU A 260 1.49 22.48 -1.76
N THR A 261 0.70 22.53 -2.83
CA THR A 261 0.45 23.76 -3.61
C THR A 261 -0.11 24.88 -2.73
N LEU A 262 -1.12 24.58 -1.92
CA LEU A 262 -1.73 25.55 -1.00
C LEU A 262 -0.77 25.98 0.12
N ARG A 263 0.05 25.06 0.64
CA ARG A 263 1.10 25.39 1.63
C ARG A 263 2.10 26.38 1.04
N ARG A 264 2.51 26.20 -0.23
CA ARG A 264 3.43 27.12 -0.92
C ARG A 264 2.80 28.51 -1.16
N ILE A 265 1.52 28.56 -1.53
CA ILE A 265 0.79 29.83 -1.64
C ILE A 265 0.74 30.55 -0.28
N ARG A 266 0.45 29.83 0.82
CA ARG A 266 0.45 30.42 2.17
C ARG A 266 1.82 30.94 2.58
N ALA A 267 2.87 30.17 2.33
CA ALA A 267 4.25 30.61 2.60
C ALA A 267 4.59 31.90 1.83
N LEU A 268 4.12 32.04 0.57
CA LEU A 268 4.28 33.27 -0.20
C LEU A 268 3.45 34.43 0.40
N ALA A 269 2.24 34.17 0.88
CA ALA A 269 1.39 35.16 1.54
C ALA A 269 1.91 35.62 2.92
N GLU A 270 2.68 34.77 3.60
CA GLU A 270 3.32 35.06 4.89
C GLU A 270 4.62 35.87 4.75
N SER A 271 5.17 36.00 3.53
CA SER A 271 6.38 36.79 3.30
C SER A 271 6.19 38.27 3.61
N GLU A 272 7.26 38.98 4.00
CA GLU A 272 7.17 40.38 4.42
C GLU A 272 7.03 41.37 3.26
N THR A 273 7.22 40.93 2.01
CA THR A 273 7.16 41.80 0.84
C THR A 273 5.70 42.03 0.39
N PRO A 274 5.24 43.30 0.29
CA PRO A 274 3.85 43.60 -0.11
C PRO A 274 3.45 43.01 -1.47
N GLU A 275 4.39 42.94 -2.41
CA GLU A 275 4.18 42.40 -3.76
C GLU A 275 3.98 40.88 -3.78
N ALA A 276 4.63 40.15 -2.88
CA ALA A 276 4.44 38.71 -2.76
C ALA A 276 3.08 38.38 -2.13
N LYS A 277 2.59 39.19 -1.18
CA LYS A 277 1.25 39.01 -0.60
C LYS A 277 0.14 39.21 -1.64
N SER A 278 0.24 40.27 -2.45
CA SER A 278 -0.74 40.53 -3.51
C SER A 278 -0.70 39.45 -4.59
N SER A 279 0.51 38.99 -4.96
CA SER A 279 0.71 37.90 -5.91
C SER A 279 0.20 36.56 -5.38
N ALA A 280 0.41 36.23 -4.10
CA ALA A 280 -0.09 35.00 -3.48
C ALA A 280 -1.62 34.96 -3.50
N LYS A 281 -2.28 36.08 -3.21
CA LYS A 281 -3.74 36.19 -3.31
C LYS A 281 -4.23 36.00 -4.74
N ALA A 282 -3.60 36.66 -5.72
CA ALA A 282 -3.99 36.50 -7.13
C ALA A 282 -3.79 35.05 -7.65
N ILE A 283 -2.72 34.38 -7.20
CA ILE A 283 -2.47 32.97 -7.53
C ILE A 283 -3.52 32.07 -6.87
N TYR A 284 -3.88 32.33 -5.61
CA TYR A 284 -4.93 31.60 -4.91
C TYR A 284 -6.28 31.73 -5.62
N ASP A 285 -6.70 32.95 -5.97
CA ASP A 285 -7.98 33.23 -6.61
C ASP A 285 -8.07 32.53 -7.99
N ARG A 286 -6.99 32.57 -8.78
CA ARG A 286 -6.91 31.85 -10.08
C ARG A 286 -6.89 30.34 -9.91
N TYR A 287 -6.22 29.83 -8.87
CA TYR A 287 -6.19 28.40 -8.57
C TYR A 287 -7.57 27.90 -8.10
N GLU A 288 -8.29 28.68 -7.30
CA GLU A 288 -9.65 28.36 -6.84
C GLU A 288 -10.66 28.42 -8.00
N ALA A 289 -10.51 29.39 -8.91
CA ALA A 289 -11.30 29.47 -10.14
C ALA A 289 -10.98 28.36 -11.16
N GLY A 290 -9.93 27.56 -10.93
CA GLY A 290 -9.49 26.50 -11.84
C GLY A 290 -8.77 27.00 -13.09
N GLU A 291 -8.32 28.26 -13.10
CA GLU A 291 -7.57 28.88 -14.20
C GLU A 291 -6.09 28.49 -14.20
N MET A 292 -5.58 27.94 -13.08
CA MET A 292 -4.21 27.47 -12.93
C MET A 292 -4.15 26.03 -12.43
N THR A 293 -3.25 25.23 -13.00
CA THR A 293 -2.94 23.88 -12.52
C THR A 293 -1.91 23.91 -11.38
N ASP A 294 -1.82 22.82 -10.61
CA ASP A 294 -0.82 22.68 -9.53
C ASP A 294 0.62 22.93 -10.00
N ASP A 295 0.99 22.40 -11.16
CA ASP A 295 2.33 22.62 -11.72
C ASP A 295 2.57 24.07 -12.12
N GLN A 296 1.56 24.74 -12.68
CA GLN A 296 1.64 26.16 -13.02
C GLN A 296 1.81 27.00 -11.75
N VAL A 297 1.02 26.72 -10.70
CA VAL A 297 1.16 27.39 -9.41
C VAL A 297 2.56 27.16 -8.83
N ARG A 298 3.06 25.92 -8.82
CA ARG A 298 4.40 25.59 -8.31
C ARG A 298 5.49 26.37 -9.07
N GLN A 299 5.41 26.45 -10.40
CA GLN A 299 6.36 27.20 -11.21
C GLN A 299 6.26 28.70 -10.95
N THR A 300 5.06 29.28 -10.88
CA THR A 300 4.86 30.71 -10.62
C THR A 300 5.36 31.11 -9.23
N VAL A 301 5.07 30.30 -8.20
CA VAL A 301 5.58 30.57 -6.84
C VAL A 301 7.11 30.50 -6.81
N VAL A 302 7.74 29.52 -7.47
CA VAL A 302 9.20 29.42 -7.54
C VAL A 302 9.81 30.64 -8.26
N MET A 303 9.22 31.10 -9.36
CA MET A 303 9.70 32.30 -10.08
C MET A 303 9.62 33.55 -9.20
N LEU A 304 8.52 33.74 -8.46
CA LEU A 304 8.32 34.89 -7.58
C LEU A 304 9.23 34.87 -6.35
N MET A 305 9.50 33.68 -5.78
CA MET A 305 10.45 33.55 -4.68
C MET A 305 11.90 33.82 -5.12
N ASN A 306 12.26 33.43 -6.35
CA ASN A 306 13.59 33.68 -6.90
C ASN A 306 13.80 35.15 -7.29
N SER A 307 12.78 35.83 -7.82
CA SER A 307 12.88 37.27 -8.12
C SER A 307 13.01 38.11 -6.86
N ALA A 308 12.28 37.76 -5.80
CA ALA A 308 12.36 38.47 -4.52
C ALA A 308 13.73 38.34 -3.81
N GLY A 309 14.49 37.29 -4.10
CA GLY A 309 15.82 37.07 -3.53
C GLY A 309 16.97 37.79 -4.26
N THR A 310 16.73 38.31 -5.47
CA THR A 310 17.80 38.89 -6.32
C THR A 310 18.02 40.40 -6.07
N ASP A 311 17.07 41.09 -5.43
CA ASP A 311 17.15 42.54 -5.15
C ASP A 311 17.86 42.90 -3.81
N LEU A 312 18.41 41.91 -3.10
CA LEU A 312 19.06 42.09 -1.79
C LEU A 312 20.59 41.87 -1.80
N SER A 313 21.21 41.78 -2.99
CA SER A 313 22.65 41.58 -3.20
C SER A 313 23.22 42.61 -4.15
#